data_AF-A0A9R1NHQ2-F1
#
_entry.id   AF-A0A9R1NHQ2-F1
#
_cell.length_a   1.000
_cell.length_b   1.000
_cell.length_c   1.000
_cell.angle_alpha   90.00
_cell.angle_beta   90.00
_cell.angle_gamma   90.00
#
_symmetry.space_group_name_H-M   'P 1'
#
loop_
_entity.id
_entity.type
_entity.pdbx_description
1 polymer ?
#
loop_
_entity_poly.entity_id
_entity_poly.type
_entity_poly.pdbx_seq_one_letter_code
_entity_poly.pdbx_strand_id
1 'polypeptide(L)'
;MELLTRKKPCSYRSSEEETLVSYFTASLEAGKLIHVLDPQVMEEGGKEVEEVAMLAVACTRIERHHRPTMRQVEMTLESLGAVHDSFIPKYQVVVGMTMEGTSRQYSLEAEHLLSSRYPR
;
A
#
# COMPACT_ATOMS: atom_id res chain seq x y z
N MET A 1 1.17 -7.36 6.60
CA MET A 1 2.04 -8.54 6.41
C MET A 1 2.15 -9.38 7.68
N GLU A 2 2.52 -8.80 8.83
CA GLU A 2 2.58 -9.56 10.10
C GLU A 2 1.24 -10.21 10.45
N LEU A 3 0.13 -9.48 10.36
CA LEU A 3 -1.22 -10.03 10.60
C LEU A 3 -1.58 -11.19 9.67
N LEU A 4 -1.17 -11.12 8.40
CA LEU A 4 -1.48 -12.14 7.39
C LEU A 4 -0.65 -13.42 7.55
N THR A 5 0.50 -13.33 8.20
CA THR A 5 1.51 -14.40 8.25
C THR A 5 1.77 -14.93 9.64
N ARG A 6 1.35 -14.19 10.68
CA ARG A 6 1.72 -14.38 12.09
C ARG A 6 3.23 -14.49 12.34
N LYS A 7 4.05 -13.95 11.43
CA LYS A 7 5.52 -13.91 11.52
C LYS A 7 5.99 -12.54 12.02
N LYS A 8 7.14 -12.52 12.70
CA LYS A 8 7.80 -11.28 13.12
C LYS A 8 8.40 -10.53 11.92
N PRO A 9 8.57 -9.21 11.97
CA PRO A 9 9.09 -8.41 10.85
C PRO A 9 10.49 -8.82 10.39
N CYS A 10 11.34 -9.18 11.34
CA CYS A 10 12.71 -9.62 11.09
C CYS A 10 12.99 -10.86 11.95
N SER A 11 13.52 -11.90 11.33
CA SER A 11 14.09 -13.07 12.00
C SER A 11 15.57 -12.79 12.24
N TYR A 12 15.99 -12.64 13.51
CA TYR A 12 17.42 -12.52 13.85
C TYR A 12 18.18 -13.86 13.70
N ARG A 13 17.49 -14.96 13.38
CA ARG A 13 18.05 -16.33 13.45
C ARG A 13 18.38 -16.97 12.10
N SER A 14 18.11 -16.32 10.98
CA SER A 14 18.49 -16.80 9.66
C SER A 14 19.79 -16.13 9.21
N SER A 15 20.70 -16.92 8.60
CA SER A 15 21.98 -16.44 8.07
C SER A 15 21.81 -15.45 6.91
N GLU A 16 20.64 -15.47 6.27
CA GLU A 16 20.15 -14.45 5.36
C GLU A 16 19.18 -13.57 6.17
N GLU A 17 19.53 -12.30 6.35
CA GLU A 17 18.70 -11.28 7.01
C GLU A 17 17.49 -10.92 6.12
N GLU A 18 16.70 -11.92 5.71
CA GLU A 18 15.54 -11.69 4.89
C GLU A 18 14.42 -11.10 5.75
N THR A 19 14.09 -9.85 5.49
CA THR A 19 12.95 -9.18 6.14
C THR A 19 11.65 -9.82 5.70
N LEU A 20 10.63 -9.78 6.55
CA LEU A 20 9.29 -10.23 6.20
C LEU A 20 8.77 -9.52 4.95
N VAL A 21 9.14 -8.24 4.76
CA VAL A 21 8.72 -7.44 3.61
C VAL A 21 9.29 -7.98 2.31
N SER A 22 10.60 -8.27 2.25
CA SER A 22 11.25 -8.80 1.04
C SER A 22 10.71 -10.18 0.68
N TYR A 23 10.63 -11.07 1.67
CA TYR A 23 10.13 -12.43 1.47
C TYR A 23 8.66 -12.45 1.02
N PHE A 24 7.81 -11.63 1.66
CA PHE A 24 6.39 -11.52 1.32
C PHE A 24 6.18 -10.95 -0.08
N THR A 25 6.92 -9.90 -0.44
CA THR A 25 6.84 -9.26 -1.77
C THR A 25 7.25 -10.23 -2.87
N ALA A 26 8.40 -10.89 -2.73
CA ALA A 26 8.88 -11.87 -3.69
C ALA A 26 7.90 -13.06 -3.85
N SER A 27 7.29 -13.50 -2.75
CA SER A 27 6.31 -14.59 -2.79
C SER A 27 5.01 -14.18 -3.46
N LEU A 28 4.54 -12.93 -3.26
CA LEU A 28 3.36 -12.41 -3.96
C LEU A 28 3.63 -12.31 -5.47
N GLU A 29 4.77 -11.74 -5.87
CA GLU A 29 5.18 -11.62 -7.29
C GLU A 29 5.34 -12.98 -7.97
N ALA A 30 5.80 -13.99 -7.23
CA ALA A 30 5.93 -15.37 -7.72
C ALA A 30 4.60 -16.17 -7.71
N GLY A 31 3.48 -15.56 -7.30
CA GLY A 31 2.19 -16.26 -7.16
C GLY A 31 2.19 -17.34 -6.07
N LYS A 32 3.07 -17.23 -5.09
CA LYS A 32 3.36 -18.21 -4.03
C LYS A 32 2.91 -17.74 -2.65
N LEU A 33 1.92 -16.86 -2.60
CA LEU A 33 1.40 -16.27 -1.36
C LEU A 33 0.94 -17.33 -0.35
N ILE A 34 0.40 -18.46 -0.84
CA ILE A 34 -0.01 -19.64 -0.06
C ILE A 34 1.08 -20.20 0.87
N HIS A 35 2.36 -20.01 0.53
CA HIS A 35 3.48 -20.52 1.33
C HIS A 35 3.90 -19.55 2.44
N VAL A 36 3.39 -18.33 2.40
CA VAL A 36 3.78 -17.25 3.32
C VAL A 36 2.70 -16.95 4.34
N LEU A 37 1.43 -17.03 3.92
CA LEU A 37 0.27 -16.78 4.76
C LEU A 37 0.17 -17.78 5.91
N ASP A 38 -0.42 -17.31 7.02
CA ASP A 38 -0.81 -18.18 8.11
C ASP A 38 -1.96 -19.11 7.65
N PRO A 39 -1.93 -20.41 7.97
CA PRO A 39 -2.95 -21.36 7.54
C PRO A 39 -4.38 -20.94 7.91
N GLN A 40 -4.57 -20.32 9.09
CA GLN A 40 -5.89 -19.88 9.53
C GLN A 40 -6.39 -18.70 8.69
N VAL A 41 -5.51 -17.76 8.32
CA VAL A 41 -5.85 -16.64 7.44
C VAL A 41 -6.26 -17.15 6.05
N MET A 42 -5.56 -18.17 5.55
CA MET A 42 -5.88 -18.79 4.26
C MET A 42 -7.23 -19.53 4.28
N GLU A 43 -7.60 -20.14 5.41
CA GLU A 43 -8.87 -20.85 5.59
C GLU A 43 -10.05 -19.89 5.72
N GLU A 44 -9.90 -18.82 6.51
CA GLU A 44 -11.01 -17.92 6.88
C GLU A 44 -11.19 -16.74 5.91
N GLY A 45 -10.12 -16.27 5.27
CA GLY A 45 -10.08 -14.93 4.68
C GLY A 45 -10.53 -14.81 3.21
N GLY A 46 -10.85 -15.92 2.53
CA GLY A 46 -11.45 -15.87 1.20
C GLY A 46 -10.59 -15.17 0.14
N LYS A 47 -11.25 -14.40 -0.76
CA LYS A 47 -10.58 -13.71 -1.88
C LYS A 47 -9.94 -12.40 -1.42
N GLU A 48 -10.47 -11.82 -0.36
CA GLU A 48 -10.06 -10.56 0.23
C GLU A 48 -8.61 -10.61 0.73
N VAL A 49 -8.11 -11.79 1.12
CA VAL A 49 -6.71 -11.98 1.55
C VAL A 49 -5.71 -11.57 0.46
N GLU A 50 -5.99 -11.90 -0.80
CA GLU A 50 -5.12 -11.54 -1.91
C GLU A 50 -5.11 -10.02 -2.13
N GLU A 51 -6.27 -9.36 -2.02
CA GLU A 51 -6.40 -7.91 -2.14
C GLU A 51 -5.68 -7.17 -1.01
N VAL A 52 -5.84 -7.64 0.23
CA VAL A 52 -5.11 -7.09 1.39
C VAL A 52 -3.60 -7.33 1.26
N ALA A 53 -3.18 -8.47 0.70
CA ALA A 53 -1.76 -8.74 0.45
C ALA A 53 -1.17 -7.79 -0.60
N MET A 54 -1.88 -7.55 -1.70
CA MET A 54 -1.48 -6.56 -2.71
C MET A 54 -1.40 -5.15 -2.11
N LEU A 55 -2.39 -4.75 -1.31
CA LEU A 55 -2.38 -3.46 -0.62
C LEU A 55 -1.19 -3.32 0.32
N ALA A 56 -0.84 -4.38 1.06
CA ALA A 56 0.32 -4.38 1.95
C ALA A 56 1.65 -4.20 1.18
N VAL A 57 1.81 -4.84 0.02
CA VAL A 57 2.98 -4.64 -0.86
C VAL A 57 3.02 -3.21 -1.39
N ALA A 58 1.89 -2.65 -1.83
CA ALA A 58 1.82 -1.27 -2.27
C ALA A 58 2.25 -0.27 -1.17
N CYS A 59 1.85 -0.49 0.08
CA CYS A 59 2.23 0.33 1.24
C CYS A 59 3.74 0.28 1.55
N THR A 60 4.43 -0.79 1.18
CA THR A 60 5.83 -1.03 1.55
C THR A 60 6.82 -0.73 0.41
N ARG A 61 6.35 -0.20 -0.73
CA ARG A 61 7.24 0.16 -1.85
C ARG A 61 8.35 1.11 -1.42
N ILE A 62 9.57 0.87 -1.88
CA ILE A 62 10.73 1.68 -1.51
C ILE A 62 10.51 3.15 -1.92
N GLU A 63 10.01 3.35 -3.13
CA GLU A 63 9.71 4.67 -3.68
C GLU A 63 8.45 5.29 -3.06
N ARG A 64 8.60 6.43 -2.38
CA ARG A 64 7.51 7.09 -1.64
C ARG A 64 6.31 7.46 -2.50
N HIS A 65 6.54 7.95 -3.72
CA HIS A 65 5.48 8.40 -4.63
C HIS A 65 4.61 7.25 -5.16
N HIS A 66 5.08 6.00 -5.01
CA HIS A 66 4.35 4.81 -5.35
C HIS A 66 3.53 4.23 -4.19
N ARG A 67 3.69 4.75 -2.97
CA ARG A 67 2.92 4.31 -1.81
C ARG A 67 1.55 5.00 -1.82
N PRO A 68 0.46 4.28 -1.49
CA PRO A 68 -0.81 4.92 -1.25
C PRO A 68 -0.77 5.82 -0.01
N THR A 69 -1.62 6.84 -0.03
CA THR A 69 -1.93 7.63 1.17
C THR A 69 -2.76 6.78 2.14
N MET A 70 -2.70 7.05 3.44
CA MET A 70 -3.51 6.33 4.44
C MET A 70 -5.02 6.41 4.15
N ARG A 71 -5.50 7.51 3.60
CA ARG A 71 -6.90 7.64 3.15
C ARG A 71 -7.24 6.67 2.02
N GLN A 72 -6.33 6.48 1.06
CA GLN A 72 -6.52 5.47 0.01
C GLN A 72 -6.50 4.05 0.58
N VAL A 73 -5.63 3.78 1.55
CA VAL A 73 -5.59 2.48 2.26
C VAL A 73 -6.92 2.22 2.97
N GLU A 74 -7.42 3.20 3.73
CA GLU A 74 -8.71 3.12 4.42
C GLU A 74 -9.87 2.84 3.44
N MET A 75 -10.04 3.66 2.40
CA MET A 75 -11.09 3.47 1.40
C MET A 75 -11.00 2.09 0.72
N THR A 76 -9.78 1.61 0.44
CA THR A 76 -9.58 0.28 -0.15
C THR A 76 -10.01 -0.81 0.82
N LEU A 77 -9.68 -0.70 2.11
CA LEU A 77 -10.10 -1.67 3.12
C LEU A 77 -11.62 -1.65 3.36
N GLU A 78 -12.25 -0.47 3.37
CA GLU A 78 -13.71 -0.34 3.48
C GLU A 78 -14.43 -1.01 2.32
N SER A 79 -13.90 -0.88 1.08
CA SER A 79 -14.50 -1.55 -0.08
C SER A 79 -14.39 -3.07 -0.05
N LEU A 80 -13.42 -3.64 0.69
CA LEU A 80 -13.30 -5.09 0.86
C LEU A 80 -14.34 -5.64 1.85
N GLY A 81 -14.71 -4.84 2.86
CA GLY A 81 -15.73 -5.20 3.84
C GLY A 81 -17.16 -4.94 3.37
N ALA A 82 -17.34 -4.06 2.39
CA ALA A 82 -18.64 -3.71 1.83
C ALA A 82 -18.96 -4.63 0.64
N VAL A 83 -19.91 -5.54 0.83
CA VAL A 83 -20.53 -6.32 -0.26
C VAL A 83 -21.42 -5.39 -1.10
N HIS A 84 -20.87 -4.40 -1.80
CA HIS A 84 -21.51 -3.77 -2.96
C HIS A 84 -20.54 -2.90 -3.77
N ASP A 85 -20.32 -3.36 -4.99
CA ASP A 85 -19.80 -2.68 -6.18
C ASP A 85 -18.33 -2.22 -6.18
N SER A 86 -17.62 -2.76 -7.17
CA SER A 86 -16.18 -2.72 -7.37
C SER A 86 -15.66 -1.32 -7.70
N PHE A 87 -15.15 -0.60 -6.70
CA PHE A 87 -14.10 0.39 -6.93
C PHE A 87 -12.75 -0.26 -6.64
N ILE A 88 -12.14 -0.82 -7.68
CA ILE A 88 -10.74 -1.26 -7.63
C ILE A 88 -9.89 -0.01 -7.92
N PRO A 89 -9.23 0.63 -6.94
CA PRO A 89 -8.05 1.42 -7.26
C PRO A 89 -7.04 0.41 -7.80
N LYS A 90 -6.96 0.32 -9.13
CA LYS A 90 -5.96 -0.49 -9.83
C LYS A 90 -4.59 0.01 -9.39
N TYR A 91 -3.99 -0.65 -8.40
CA TYR A 91 -2.54 -0.70 -8.25
C TYR A 91 -1.99 -1.56 -9.38
N GLN A 92 -2.19 -1.08 -10.62
CA GLN A 92 -1.55 -1.63 -11.80
C GLN A 92 -0.06 -1.31 -11.70
N VAL A 93 0.73 -2.37 -11.55
CA VAL A 93 1.95 -2.61 -12.33
C VAL A 93 2.26 -1.46 -13.30
N VAL A 94 3.12 -0.54 -12.88
CA VAL A 94 3.68 0.49 -13.77
C VAL A 94 4.83 -0.16 -14.54
N VAL A 95 4.49 -0.95 -15.56
CA VAL A 95 5.34 -1.09 -16.74
C VAL A 95 4.77 -0.14 -17.79
N GLY A 96 5.38 1.05 -17.86
CA GLY A 96 5.38 1.94 -19.01
C GLY A 96 4.04 2.47 -19.49
N MET A 97 3.55 3.57 -18.90
CA MET A 97 2.85 4.62 -19.66
C MET A 97 3.19 5.99 -19.03
N THR A 98 3.70 6.89 -19.87
CA THR A 98 4.03 8.29 -19.59
C THR A 98 2.80 9.06 -19.11
N MET A 99 2.89 9.75 -17.96
CA MET A 99 1.86 10.69 -17.53
C MET A 99 2.10 12.06 -18.17
N GLU A 100 1.21 12.48 -19.07
CA GLU A 100 1.06 13.90 -19.40
C GLU A 100 0.41 14.63 -18.20
N GLY A 101 1.00 15.78 -17.88
CA GLY A 101 0.85 16.44 -16.59
C GLY A 101 -0.47 17.19 -16.38
N THR A 102 -0.77 17.41 -15.11
CA THR A 102 -1.60 18.53 -14.67
C THR A 102 -0.89 19.26 -13.55
N SER A 103 -0.28 20.38 -13.94
CA SER A 103 0.43 21.33 -13.10
C SER A 103 -0.51 21.96 -12.07
N ARG A 104 -0.12 21.97 -10.79
CA ARG A 104 -0.77 22.79 -9.75
C ARG A 104 -0.04 24.12 -9.65
N GLN A 105 -0.58 25.18 -10.23
CA GLN A 105 -0.13 26.55 -9.91
C GLN A 105 -0.98 27.09 -8.75
N TYR A 106 -0.39 27.13 -7.55
CA TYR A 106 -0.87 27.99 -6.46
C TYR A 106 -0.09 29.30 -6.52
N SER A 107 -0.80 30.42 -6.66
CA SER A 107 -0.24 31.77 -6.74
C SER A 107 0.23 32.27 -5.36
N LEU A 108 1.52 32.57 -5.24
CA LEU A 108 2.20 33.07 -4.02
C LEU A 108 1.69 34.45 -3.53
N GLU A 109 0.82 35.10 -4.30
CA GLU A 109 0.28 36.43 -3.98
C GLU A 109 -0.78 36.41 -2.86
N ALA A 110 -1.49 35.28 -2.71
CA ALA A 110 -2.56 35.14 -1.70
C ALA A 110 -2.01 35.14 -0.25
N GLU A 111 -0.83 34.57 -0.04
CA GLU A 111 -0.16 34.52 1.28
C GLU A 111 0.32 35.91 1.74
N HIS A 112 0.72 36.78 0.80
CA HIS A 112 1.25 38.11 1.12
C HIS A 112 0.15 39.09 1.57
N LEU A 113 -1.08 38.92 1.04
CA LEU A 113 -2.26 39.71 1.43
C LEU A 113 -2.82 39.33 2.81
N LEU A 114 -2.52 38.13 3.30
CA LEU A 114 -2.96 37.67 4.63
C LEU A 114 -1.98 38.13 5.72
N SER A 115 -0.68 38.17 5.43
CA SER A 115 0.35 38.59 6.39
C SER A 115 0.31 40.09 6.74
N SER A 116 -0.32 40.92 5.92
CA SER A 116 -0.43 42.37 6.14
C SER A 116 -1.58 42.78 7.07
N ARG A 117 -2.43 41.83 7.49
CA ARG A 117 -3.62 42.09 8.30
C ARG A 117 -3.44 41.85 9.81
N TYR A 118 -2.30 41.27 10.22
CA TYR A 118 -1.97 41.03 11.62
C TYR A 118 -0.49 41.39 11.87
N PRO A 119 -0.18 42.58 12.41
CA PRO A 119 1.17 42.89 12.84
C PRO A 119 1.51 42.12 14.13
N ARG A 120 2.77 41.68 14.23
CA ARG A 120 3.35 41.05 15.43
C ARG A 120 3.67 42.07 16.51
#